data_AF-A0A9B0F3L3-F1
#
_entry.id   AF-A0A9B0F3L3-F1
#
_cell.length_a   1.000
_cell.length_b   1.000
_cell.length_c   1.000
_cell.angle_alpha   90.00
_cell.angle_beta   90.00
_cell.angle_gamma   90.00
#
_symmetry.space_group_name_H-M   'P 1'
#
loop_
_entity.id
_entity.type
_entity.pdbx_description
1 polymer ?
#
loop_
_entity_poly.entity_id
_entity_poly.type
_entity_poly.pdbx_seq_one_letter_code
_entity_poly.pdbx_strand_id
1 'polypeptide(L)'
;MHQRMVSFYILLVVAVLFVSSNLSTNAAPQQGYWEEDPEALMEIISRLGHTMIRNPELENNKRGLDLGLSRGFSGSQAAKHLMGLAAANYAGGPGRRRRSEQP
;
A
#
# COMPACT_ATOMS: atom_id res chain seq x y z
N MET A 1 27.78 -4.62 -40.13
CA MET A 1 27.28 -4.10 -38.83
C MET A 1 25.76 -4.24 -38.68
N HIS A 2 24.98 -3.92 -39.72
CA HIS A 2 23.52 -3.95 -39.66
C HIS A 2 22.92 -5.36 -39.36
N GLN A 3 23.44 -6.42 -39.98
CA GLN A 3 22.97 -7.80 -39.74
C GLN A 3 23.24 -8.28 -38.30
N ARG A 4 24.34 -7.84 -37.68
CA ARG A 4 24.66 -8.14 -36.27
C ARG A 4 23.71 -7.41 -35.32
N MET A 5 23.32 -6.19 -35.65
CA MET A 5 22.33 -5.41 -34.89
C MET A 5 20.95 -6.06 -34.97
N VAL A 6 20.50 -6.45 -36.16
CA VAL A 6 19.19 -7.11 -36.36
C VAL A 6 19.12 -8.43 -35.59
N SER A 7 20.18 -9.25 -35.65
CA SER A 7 20.25 -10.49 -34.86
C SER A 7 20.17 -10.24 -33.35
N PHE A 8 20.78 -9.16 -32.86
CA PHE A 8 20.72 -8.80 -31.45
C PHE A 8 19.31 -8.38 -31.01
N TYR A 9 18.61 -7.59 -31.84
CA TYR A 9 17.22 -7.22 -31.57
C TYR A 9 16.27 -8.43 -31.54
N ILE A 10 16.43 -9.37 -32.47
CA ILE A 10 15.63 -10.60 -32.49
C ILE A 10 15.86 -11.40 -31.21
N LEU A 11 17.11 -11.55 -30.78
CA LEU A 11 17.45 -12.27 -29.54
C LEU A 11 16.87 -11.60 -28.30
N LEU A 12 16.89 -10.25 -28.25
CA LEU A 12 16.30 -9.49 -27.16
C LEU A 12 14.78 -9.69 -27.09
N VAL A 13 14.09 -9.63 -28.24
CA VAL A 13 12.63 -9.86 -28.31
C VAL A 13 12.28 -11.28 -27.84
N VAL A 14 13.03 -12.29 -28.28
CA VAL A 14 12.80 -13.68 -27.85
C VAL A 14 13.03 -13.84 -26.34
N ALA A 15 14.07 -13.22 -25.78
CA ALA A 15 14.34 -13.26 -24.35
C ALA A 15 13.21 -12.62 -23.53
N VAL A 16 12.69 -11.46 -23.97
CA VAL A 16 11.56 -10.78 -23.30
C VAL A 16 10.31 -11.66 -23.35
N LEU A 17 9.98 -12.23 -24.51
CA LEU A 17 8.83 -13.13 -24.65
C LEU A 17 8.96 -14.36 -23.75
N PHE A 18 10.14 -14.95 -23.69
CA PHE A 18 10.41 -16.11 -22.84
C PHE A 18 10.21 -15.79 -21.34
N VAL A 19 10.69 -14.63 -20.88
CA VAL A 19 10.51 -14.19 -19.49
C VAL A 19 9.03 -13.93 -19.20
N SER A 20 8.31 -13.24 -20.10
CA SER A 20 6.88 -12.99 -19.93
C SER A 20 6.03 -14.26 -19.92
N SER A 21 6.36 -15.25 -20.74
CA SER A 21 5.64 -16.54 -20.76
C SER A 21 5.86 -17.39 -19.51
N ASN A 22 7.01 -17.25 -18.84
CA ASN A 22 7.32 -17.97 -17.60
C ASN A 22 6.99 -17.17 -16.33
N LEU A 23 6.48 -15.95 -16.47
CA LEU A 23 6.06 -15.13 -15.33
C LEU A 23 4.74 -15.67 -14.79
N SER A 24 4.82 -16.59 -13.83
CA SER A 24 3.67 -17.07 -13.07
C SER A 24 3.13 -15.92 -12.21
N THR A 25 2.16 -15.19 -12.77
CA THR A 25 1.32 -14.25 -12.02
C THR A 25 0.43 -15.05 -11.07
N ASN A 26 0.96 -15.42 -9.91
CA ASN A 26 0.20 -16.01 -8.80
C ASN A 26 -0.66 -14.95 -8.07
N ALA A 27 -1.10 -13.91 -8.77
CA ALA A 27 -2.19 -13.05 -8.31
C ALA A 27 -3.51 -13.71 -8.70
N ALA A 28 -3.84 -14.83 -8.06
CA ALA A 28 -5.17 -15.40 -8.15
C ALA A 28 -6.17 -14.37 -7.60
N PRO A 29 -7.24 -14.04 -8.34
CA PRO A 29 -8.40 -13.40 -7.73
C PRO A 29 -8.95 -14.39 -6.70
N GLN A 30 -8.90 -14.03 -5.43
CA GLN A 30 -9.58 -14.76 -4.36
C GLN A 30 -11.10 -14.59 -4.55
N GLN A 31 -11.68 -15.31 -5.52
CA GLN A 31 -13.09 -15.18 -5.90
C GLN A 31 -14.02 -16.20 -5.22
N GLY A 32 -13.52 -17.19 -4.49
CA GLY A 32 -14.37 -18.32 -4.03
C GLY A 32 -14.80 -18.32 -2.56
N TYR A 33 -14.19 -17.53 -1.67
CA TYR A 33 -14.40 -17.73 -0.22
C TYR A 33 -15.76 -17.20 0.30
N TRP A 34 -16.41 -16.32 -0.44
CA TRP A 34 -17.66 -15.66 -0.03
C TRP A 34 -18.92 -16.33 -0.58
N GLU A 35 -18.77 -17.25 -1.53
CA GLU A 35 -19.88 -17.86 -2.27
C GLU A 35 -20.29 -19.22 -1.68
N GLU A 36 -19.40 -19.88 -0.93
CA GLU A 36 -19.62 -21.22 -0.38
C GLU A 36 -20.40 -21.23 0.94
N ASP A 37 -20.33 -20.17 1.76
CA ASP A 37 -21.03 -20.11 3.06
C ASP A 37 -21.39 -18.68 3.50
N PRO A 38 -22.58 -18.18 3.15
CA PRO A 38 -23.05 -16.86 3.57
C PRO A 38 -23.37 -16.79 5.08
N GLU A 39 -23.59 -17.93 5.75
CA GLU A 39 -23.94 -17.97 7.18
C GLU A 39 -22.70 -17.76 8.04
N ALA A 40 -21.56 -18.36 7.66
CA ALA A 40 -20.27 -18.09 8.29
C ALA A 40 -19.86 -16.62 8.19
N LEU A 41 -20.10 -15.97 7.04
CA LEU A 41 -19.88 -14.54 6.86
C LEU A 41 -20.72 -13.73 7.85
N MET A 42 -22.02 -14.04 7.93
CA MET A 42 -22.94 -13.35 8.84
C MET A 42 -22.57 -13.55 10.31
N GLU A 43 -22.07 -14.72 10.68
CA GLU A 43 -21.55 -14.99 12.01
C GLU A 43 -20.31 -14.13 12.32
N ILE A 44 -19.36 -14.03 11.38
CA ILE A 44 -18.16 -13.22 11.54
C ILE A 44 -18.51 -11.73 11.67
N ILE A 45 -19.43 -11.22 10.84
CA ILE A 45 -19.91 -9.83 10.92
C ILE A 45 -20.59 -9.57 12.27
N SER A 46 -21.44 -10.50 12.72
CA SER A 46 -22.16 -10.36 13.98
C SER A 46 -21.22 -10.37 15.19
N ARG A 47 -20.21 -11.26 15.18
CA ARG A 47 -19.15 -11.31 16.20
C ARG A 47 -18.36 -10.00 16.22
N LEU A 48 -17.99 -9.47 15.05
CA LEU A 48 -17.28 -8.19 14.95
C LEU A 48 -18.13 -7.03 15.49
N GLY A 49 -19.41 -6.95 15.10
CA GLY A 49 -20.34 -5.93 15.62
C GLY A 49 -20.45 -5.96 17.15
N HIS A 50 -20.60 -7.15 17.73
CA HIS A 50 -20.63 -7.31 19.19
C HIS A 50 -19.32 -6.88 19.87
N THR A 51 -18.16 -7.19 19.29
CA THR A 51 -16.88 -6.74 19.84
C THR A 51 -16.68 -5.24 19.77
N MET A 52 -17.21 -4.58 18.74
CA MET A 52 -17.10 -3.14 18.55
C MET A 52 -18.02 -2.38 19.51
N ILE A 53 -19.25 -2.85 19.71
CA ILE A 53 -20.24 -2.25 20.63
C ILE A 53 -19.80 -2.39 22.10
N ARG A 54 -19.14 -3.50 22.45
CA ARG A 54 -18.76 -3.79 23.85
C ARG A 54 -17.51 -3.04 24.31
N ASN A 55 -16.75 -2.42 23.41
CA ASN A 55 -15.45 -1.84 23.73
C ASN A 55 -15.45 -0.31 23.59
N PRO A 56 -15.92 0.44 24.63
CA PRO A 56 -16.04 1.90 24.59
C PRO A 56 -14.70 2.63 24.44
N GLU A 57 -13.57 1.97 24.73
CA GLU A 57 -12.22 2.47 24.46
C GLU A 57 -11.95 2.71 22.96
N LEU A 58 -12.66 2.00 22.07
CA LEU A 58 -12.58 2.22 20.62
C LEU A 58 -13.35 3.47 20.16
N GLU A 59 -14.34 3.92 20.94
CA GLU A 59 -15.15 5.11 20.62
C GLU A 59 -14.36 6.41 20.80
N ASN A 60 -13.34 6.41 21.67
CA ASN A 60 -12.43 7.54 21.84
C ASN A 60 -11.27 7.52 20.81
N ASN A 61 -11.01 6.37 20.20
CA ASN A 61 -10.03 6.19 19.13
C ASN A 61 -10.67 6.42 17.75
N LYS A 62 -11.40 7.53 17.59
CA LYS A 62 -12.31 7.86 16.46
C LYS A 62 -11.75 7.76 15.03
N ARG A 63 -10.50 7.34 14.85
CA ARG A 63 -9.70 7.59 13.65
C ARG A 63 -8.55 6.58 13.48
N GLY A 64 -8.73 5.31 13.88
CA GLY A 64 -7.66 4.29 13.81
C GLY A 64 -7.98 2.99 13.05
N LEU A 65 -9.25 2.70 12.72
CA LEU A 65 -9.60 1.44 12.05
C LEU A 65 -9.53 1.61 10.53
N ASP A 66 -8.44 1.16 9.92
CA ASP A 66 -8.30 1.05 8.47
C ASP A 66 -8.73 -0.34 8.01
N LEU A 67 -9.83 -0.39 7.26
CA LEU A 67 -10.35 -1.63 6.66
C LEU A 67 -9.87 -1.81 5.22
N GLY A 68 -8.86 -1.05 4.77
CA GLY A 68 -8.30 -1.17 3.42
C GLY A 68 -9.30 -0.81 2.30
N LEU A 69 -10.44 -0.19 2.64
CA LEU A 69 -11.51 0.17 1.69
C LEU A 69 -11.12 1.30 0.72
N SER A 70 -9.82 1.64 0.64
CA SER A 70 -9.24 2.65 -0.25
C SER A 70 -9.90 4.04 -0.16
N ARG A 71 -10.60 4.34 0.94
CA ARG A 71 -11.20 5.67 1.21
C ARG A 71 -10.17 6.73 1.60
N GLY A 72 -8.88 6.43 1.48
CA GLY A 72 -7.79 7.39 1.65
C GLY A 72 -7.43 7.76 3.09
N PHE A 73 -8.08 7.19 4.11
CA PHE A 73 -7.85 7.57 5.50
C PHE A 73 -6.44 7.21 5.99
N SER A 74 -6.05 5.93 5.92
CA SER A 74 -4.70 5.45 6.26
C SER A 74 -3.61 6.02 5.34
N GLY A 75 -3.89 6.12 4.04
CA GLY A 75 -3.00 6.77 3.08
C GLY A 75 -2.73 8.24 3.42
N SER A 76 -3.75 9.00 3.82
CA SER A 76 -3.58 10.40 4.24
C SER A 76 -2.81 10.54 5.56
N GLN A 77 -2.90 9.56 6.47
CA GLN A 77 -2.08 9.53 7.69
C GLN A 77 -0.62 9.23 7.38
N ALA A 78 -0.36 8.20 6.58
CA ALA A 78 0.98 7.87 6.11
C ALA A 78 1.61 9.06 5.36
N ALA A 79 0.84 9.74 4.50
CA ALA A 79 1.29 10.92 3.78
C ALA A 79 1.62 12.10 4.71
N LYS A 80 0.75 12.42 5.68
CA LYS A 80 1.03 13.47 6.68
C LYS A 80 2.27 13.14 7.51
N HIS A 81 2.43 11.88 7.89
CA HIS A 81 3.58 11.42 8.63
C HIS A 81 4.88 11.58 7.82
N LEU A 82 4.90 11.11 6.57
CA LEU A 82 6.03 11.28 5.66
C LEU A 82 6.35 12.76 5.39
N MET A 83 5.33 13.60 5.20
CA MET A 83 5.50 15.04 5.02
C MET A 83 6.14 15.69 6.26
N GLY A 84 5.71 15.30 7.47
CA GLY A 84 6.30 15.77 8.72
C GLY A 84 7.76 15.35 8.87
N LEU A 85 8.08 14.09 8.59
CA LEU A 85 9.45 13.58 8.59
C LEU A 85 10.34 14.32 7.58
N ALA A 86 9.84 14.55 6.36
CA ALA A 86 10.57 15.30 5.35
C ALA A 86 10.83 16.75 5.78
N ALA A 87 9.84 17.42 6.37
CA ALA A 87 9.99 18.79 6.88
C ALA A 87 10.99 18.88 8.03
N ALA A 88 11.06 17.88 8.91
CA ALA A 88 12.04 17.80 9.99
C ALA A 88 13.47 17.54 9.48
N ASN A 89 13.61 16.70 8.45
CA ASN A 89 14.91 16.39 7.83
C ASN A 89 15.41 17.48 6.87
N TYR A 90 14.56 18.44 6.50
CA TYR A 90 14.94 19.55 5.65
C TYR A 90 16.01 20.43 6.33
N ALA A 91 17.04 20.81 5.58
CA ALA A 91 18.20 21.53 6.13
C ALA A 91 17.86 22.89 6.76
N GLY A 92 16.77 23.52 6.30
CA GLY A 92 16.17 24.73 6.89
C GLY A 92 14.83 24.47 7.59
N GLY A 93 14.62 23.24 8.05
CA GLY A 93 13.39 22.80 8.71
C GLY A 93 13.13 23.52 10.04
N PRO A 94 11.89 23.47 10.55
CA PRO A 94 11.49 24.17 11.77
C PRO A 94 12.42 23.79 12.95
N GLY A 95 12.96 24.80 13.65
CA GLY A 95 13.84 24.61 14.80
C GLY A 95 15.35 24.62 14.50
N ARG A 96 15.78 24.54 13.23
CA ARG A 96 17.20 24.77 12.86
C ARG A 96 17.46 26.27 12.71
N ARG A 97 18.16 26.87 13.68
CA ARG A 97 18.68 28.24 13.58
C ARG A 97 19.60 28.34 12.36
N ARG A 98 19.38 29.35 11.52
CA ARG A 98 20.27 29.68 10.41
C ARG A 98 21.62 30.07 11.03
N ARG A 99 22.67 29.25 10.83
CA ARG A 99 24.03 29.53 11.32
C ARG A 99 24.62 30.85 10.80
N SER A 100 23.96 31.53 9.85
CA SER A 100 24.36 32.82 9.29
C SER A 100 23.89 34.03 10.09
N GLU A 101 23.12 33.86 11.18
CA GLU A 101 22.61 34.95 12.03
C GLU A 101 23.19 34.89 13.46
N GLN A 102 24.49 34.62 13.60
CA GLN A 102 25.20 34.91 14.85
C GLN A 102 26.15 36.10 14.60
N PRO A 103 26.13 37.13 15.47
CA PRO A 103 26.93 38.36 15.32
C PRO A 103 28.43 38.11 15.47
#